data_AF-A0A3P2A4A9-F1
#
_entry.id   AF-A0A3P2A4A9-F1
#
_cell.length_a   1.000
_cell.length_b   1.000
_cell.length_c   1.000
_cell.angle_alpha   90.00
_cell.angle_beta   90.00
_cell.angle_gamma   90.00
#
_symmetry.space_group_name_H-M   'P 1'
#
loop_
_entity.id
_entity.type
_entity.pdbx_description
1 polymer ?
#
loop_
_entity_poly.entity_id
_entity_poly.type
_entity_poly.pdbx_seq_one_letter_code
_entity_poly.pdbx_strand_id
1 'polypeptide(L)'
;MKKPSFLSVIVGSGFGFGFSPVAPGTMGALLATLVWFGLSYLVSSACLLWLTVILILVFTLAGIWAADSLEAYWGEDPSRVVVDEMVGMWIALLAAPAGHVWYALGAFVVFRLFDIFKPLGIKRMEKLSGGVGVMMDDILAGVYGFIVLIAARWVIE
;
A
#
# COMPACT_ATOMS: atom_id res chain seq x y z
N MET A 1 28.75 -9.71 10.80
CA MET A 1 27.74 -8.77 10.25
C MET A 1 26.40 -9.14 10.86
N LYS A 2 25.71 -8.21 11.53
CA LYS A 2 24.35 -8.44 12.02
C LYS A 2 23.43 -8.58 10.79
N LYS A 3 22.49 -9.52 10.82
CA LYS A 3 21.47 -9.67 9.78
C LYS A 3 20.17 -9.05 10.28
N PRO A 4 19.33 -8.47 9.39
CA PRO A 4 18.02 -7.98 9.79
C PRO A 4 17.16 -9.12 10.34
N SER A 5 16.19 -8.79 11.19
CA SER A 5 15.27 -9.80 11.70
C SER A 5 14.43 -10.37 10.55
N PHE A 6 14.20 -11.69 10.58
CA PHE A 6 13.40 -12.35 9.55
C PHE A 6 12.00 -11.74 9.41
N LEU A 7 11.38 -11.35 10.53
CA LEU A 7 10.07 -10.71 10.55
C LEU A 7 10.10 -9.33 9.87
N SER A 8 11.10 -8.49 10.16
CA SER A 8 11.23 -7.18 9.48
C SER A 8 11.35 -7.34 7.97
N VAL A 9 12.12 -8.33 7.51
CA VAL A 9 12.27 -8.61 6.08
C VAL A 9 10.95 -9.07 5.46
N ILE A 10 10.23 -10.01 6.09
CA ILE A 10 8.94 -10.49 5.57
C ILE A 10 7.93 -9.36 5.48
N VAL A 11 7.79 -8.58 6.56
CA VAL A 11 6.81 -7.49 6.62
C VAL A 11 7.18 -6.41 5.61
N GLY A 12 8.39 -5.86 5.71
CA GLY A 12 8.84 -4.77 4.85
C GLY A 12 8.77 -5.13 3.38
N SER A 13 9.22 -6.33 3.00
CA SER A 13 9.22 -6.77 1.59
C SER A 13 7.85 -7.25 1.07
N GLY A 14 6.76 -7.11 1.83
CA GLY A 14 5.46 -7.60 1.38
C GLY A 14 5.50 -9.10 1.07
N PHE A 15 5.97 -9.91 2.02
CA PHE A 15 6.13 -11.36 1.88
C PHE A 15 7.07 -11.80 0.76
N GLY A 16 8.08 -10.98 0.46
CA GLY A 16 9.12 -11.26 -0.53
C GLY A 16 8.88 -10.63 -1.91
N PHE A 17 7.74 -9.98 -2.14
CA PHE A 17 7.45 -9.30 -3.41
C PHE A 17 8.37 -8.10 -3.67
N GLY A 18 8.87 -7.47 -2.60
CA GLY A 18 9.88 -6.41 -2.66
C GLY A 18 11.24 -6.86 -3.20
N PHE A 19 11.49 -8.17 -3.34
CA PHE A 19 12.67 -8.69 -4.02
C PHE A 19 12.48 -8.88 -5.53
N SER A 20 11.33 -8.46 -6.09
CA SER A 20 11.12 -8.49 -7.53
C SER A 20 12.25 -7.74 -8.25
N PRO A 21 12.86 -8.32 -9.30
CA PRO A 21 13.87 -7.62 -10.09
C PRO A 21 13.29 -6.48 -10.93
N VAL A 22 11.96 -6.44 -11.10
CA VAL A 22 11.25 -5.45 -11.92
C VAL A 22 10.14 -4.81 -11.10
N ALA A 23 10.24 -3.48 -10.94
CA ALA A 23 9.27 -2.63 -10.25
C ALA A 23 8.72 -3.22 -8.94
N PRO A 24 9.54 -3.33 -7.88
CA PRO A 24 9.13 -3.87 -6.57
C PRO A 24 7.82 -3.27 -6.04
N GLY A 25 7.68 -1.94 -6.07
CA GLY A 25 6.46 -1.26 -5.62
C GLY A 25 5.21 -1.72 -6.36
N THR A 26 5.29 -1.86 -7.69
CA THR A 26 4.20 -2.42 -8.50
C THR A 26 3.83 -3.84 -8.08
N MET A 27 4.81 -4.66 -7.68
CA MET A 27 4.56 -6.02 -7.19
C MET A 27 3.89 -6.02 -5.81
N GLY A 28 4.26 -5.08 -4.93
CA GLY A 28 3.56 -4.84 -3.66
C GLY A 28 2.10 -4.43 -3.86
N ALA A 29 1.86 -3.43 -4.70
CA ALA A 29 0.51 -2.96 -5.04
C ALA A 29 -0.33 -4.07 -5.72
N LEU A 30 0.28 -4.88 -6.59
CA LEU A 30 -0.39 -6.00 -7.25
C LEU A 30 -0.78 -7.07 -6.22
N LEU A 31 0.13 -7.43 -5.32
CA LEU A 31 -0.15 -8.36 -4.24
C LEU A 31 -1.33 -7.87 -3.39
N ALA A 32 -1.30 -6.60 -2.95
CA ALA A 32 -2.38 -6.02 -2.17
C ALA A 32 -3.73 -6.08 -2.90
N THR A 33 -3.72 -5.80 -4.21
CA THR A 33 -4.91 -5.89 -5.07
C THR A 33 -5.44 -7.33 -5.14
N LEU A 34 -4.57 -8.32 -5.36
CA LEU A 34 -4.97 -9.72 -5.44
C LEU A 34 -5.51 -10.24 -4.10
N VAL A 35 -4.87 -9.88 -2.98
CA VAL A 35 -5.33 -10.23 -1.63
C VAL A 35 -6.73 -9.66 -1.38
N TRP A 36 -6.92 -8.37 -1.63
CA TRP A 36 -8.22 -7.72 -1.44
C TRP A 36 -9.29 -8.29 -2.36
N PHE A 37 -8.97 -8.51 -3.64
CA PHE A 37 -9.91 -9.04 -4.62
C PHE A 37 -10.33 -10.46 -4.27
N GLY A 38 -9.39 -11.31 -3.85
CA GLY A 38 -9.69 -12.65 -3.33
C GLY A 38 -10.61 -12.60 -2.11
N LEU A 39 -10.31 -11.76 -1.12
CA LEU A 39 -11.19 -11.55 0.04
C LEU A 39 -12.58 -11.07 -0.36
N SER A 40 -12.69 -10.25 -1.40
CA SER A 40 -13.98 -9.69 -1.85
C SER A 40 -15.00 -10.73 -2.31
N TYR A 41 -14.56 -11.93 -2.68
CA TYR A 41 -15.44 -13.06 -3.03
C TYR A 41 -15.70 -14.02 -1.86
N LEU A 42 -14.92 -13.92 -0.77
CA LEU A 42 -14.96 -14.86 0.35
C LEU A 42 -15.80 -14.36 1.53
N VAL A 43 -15.96 -13.05 1.66
CA VAL A 43 -16.65 -12.42 2.79
C VAL A 43 -17.72 -11.43 2.32
N SER A 44 -18.67 -11.09 3.20
CA SER A 44 -19.65 -10.05 2.91
C SER A 44 -19.01 -8.67 2.75
N SER A 45 -19.65 -7.74 2.03
CA SER A 45 -19.12 -6.39 1.80
C SER A 45 -18.80 -5.64 3.10
N ALA A 46 -19.63 -5.80 4.13
CA ALA A 46 -19.39 -5.20 5.44
C ALA A 46 -18.16 -5.81 6.13
N CYS A 47 -17.97 -7.13 6.03
CA CYS A 47 -16.79 -7.80 6.57
C CYS A 47 -15.52 -7.40 5.81
N LEU A 48 -15.58 -7.33 4.47
CA LEU A 48 -14.47 -6.89 3.62
C LEU A 48 -13.99 -5.48 4.02
N LEU A 49 -14.91 -4.55 4.24
CA LEU A 49 -14.60 -3.19 4.68
C LEU A 49 -13.80 -3.19 5.97
N TRP A 50 -14.31 -3.86 7.02
CA TRP A 50 -13.64 -3.89 8.32
C TRP A 50 -12.31 -4.65 8.28
N LEU A 51 -12.22 -5.75 7.53
CA LEU A 51 -10.95 -6.46 7.31
C LEU A 51 -9.93 -5.57 6.62
N THR A 52 -10.33 -4.81 5.60
CA THR A 52 -9.43 -3.89 4.88
C THR A 52 -8.91 -2.80 5.82
N VAL A 53 -9.78 -2.21 6.66
CA VAL A 53 -9.39 -1.23 7.68
C VAL A 53 -8.42 -1.83 8.68
N ILE A 54 -8.68 -3.04 9.18
CA ILE A 54 -7.78 -3.73 10.11
C ILE A 54 -6.42 -4.00 9.46
N LEU A 55 -6.39 -4.47 8.22
CA LEU A 55 -5.15 -4.71 7.47
C LEU A 55 -4.35 -3.41 7.31
N ILE A 56 -4.99 -2.31 6.91
CA ILE A 56 -4.36 -0.99 6.81
C ILE A 56 -3.72 -0.61 8.14
N LEU A 57 -4.45 -0.69 9.26
CA LEU A 57 -3.93 -0.29 10.57
C LEU A 57 -2.75 -1.16 11.03
N VAL A 58 -2.89 -2.49 10.93
CA VAL A 58 -1.86 -3.44 11.36
C VAL A 58 -0.61 -3.29 10.50
N PHE A 59 -0.74 -3.25 9.17
CA PHE A 59 0.40 -3.16 8.27
C PHE A 59 1.01 -1.75 8.24
N THR A 60 0.27 -0.70 8.61
CA THR A 60 0.87 0.62 8.84
C THR A 60 1.85 0.57 10.00
N LEU A 61 1.40 0.07 11.16
CA LEU A 61 2.25 -0.01 12.36
C LEU A 61 3.42 -0.97 12.16
N ALA A 62 3.15 -2.14 11.57
CA ALA A 62 4.19 -3.13 11.26
C ALA A 62 5.16 -2.62 10.19
N GLY A 63 4.67 -1.86 9.21
CA GLY A 63 5.46 -1.26 8.14
C GLY A 63 6.43 -0.19 8.64
N ILE A 64 5.97 0.74 9.49
CA ILE A 64 6.82 1.75 10.13
C ILE A 64 7.96 1.04 10.89
N TRP A 65 7.61 0.07 11.74
CA TRP A 65 8.60 -0.70 12.51
C TRP A 65 9.58 -1.47 11.60
N ALA A 66 9.07 -2.10 10.54
CA ALA A 66 9.90 -2.87 9.62
C ALA A 66 10.85 -1.96 8.84
N ALA A 67 10.37 -0.82 8.34
CA ALA A 67 11.18 0.17 7.63
C ALA A 67 12.30 0.72 8.52
N ASP A 68 11.99 1.17 9.74
CA ASP A 68 12.99 1.62 10.73
C ASP A 68 14.04 0.52 11.01
N SER A 69 13.58 -0.72 11.18
CA SER A 69 14.48 -1.85 11.44
C SER A 69 15.35 -2.21 10.24
N LEU A 70 14.90 -1.96 9.02
CA LEU A 70 15.57 -2.34 7.78
C LEU A 70 16.51 -1.25 7.26
N GLU A 71 16.26 0.01 7.62
CA GLU A 71 17.07 1.17 7.22
C GLU A 71 18.57 0.96 7.51
N ALA A 72 18.88 0.44 8.70
CA ALA A 72 20.25 0.14 9.13
C ALA A 72 20.97 -0.93 8.28
N TYR A 73 20.24 -1.70 7.47
CA TYR A 73 20.77 -2.79 6.65
C TYR A 73 20.67 -2.53 5.15
N TRP A 74 19.64 -1.82 4.71
CA TRP A 74 19.33 -1.61 3.29
C TRP A 74 19.51 -0.14 2.83
N GLY A 75 19.79 0.77 3.76
CA GLY A 75 19.87 2.21 3.51
C GLY A 75 18.55 2.92 3.75
N GLU A 76 18.57 4.24 3.64
CA GLU A 76 17.37 5.09 3.67
C GLU A 76 16.44 4.74 2.50
N ASP A 77 15.14 4.65 2.79
CA ASP A 77 14.06 4.38 1.84
C ASP A 77 14.37 3.28 0.81
N PRO A 78 14.60 2.04 1.26
CA PRO A 78 15.02 0.98 0.38
C PRO A 78 13.84 0.53 -0.48
N SER A 79 13.99 0.61 -1.82
CA SER A 79 13.02 0.12 -2.82
C SER A 79 12.48 -1.32 -2.65
N ARG A 80 13.04 -2.10 -1.71
CA ARG A 80 12.58 -3.44 -1.35
C ARG A 80 11.52 -3.44 -0.26
N VAL A 81 11.32 -2.32 0.43
CA VAL A 81 10.17 -2.11 1.30
C VAL A 81 9.01 -1.74 0.38
N VAL A 82 7.97 -2.56 0.40
CA VAL A 82 6.79 -2.45 -0.47
C VAL A 82 5.48 -2.60 0.33
N VAL A 83 5.59 -2.53 1.66
CA VAL A 83 4.45 -2.65 2.56
C VAL A 83 3.67 -1.34 2.67
N ASP A 84 4.35 -0.22 2.52
CA ASP A 84 3.83 1.11 2.17
C ASP A 84 2.87 1.04 0.98
N GLU A 85 3.33 0.46 -0.12
CA GLU A 85 2.59 0.29 -1.37
C GLU A 85 1.34 -0.57 -1.19
N MET A 86 1.45 -1.64 -0.37
CA MET A 86 0.31 -2.48 -0.02
C MET A 86 -0.75 -1.70 0.76
N VAL A 87 -0.32 -0.90 1.75
CA VAL A 87 -1.23 -0.10 2.58
C VAL A 87 -1.89 1.00 1.74
N GLY A 88 -1.12 1.74 0.93
CA GLY A 88 -1.64 2.76 0.03
C GLY A 88 -2.67 2.20 -0.95
N MET A 89 -2.38 1.04 -1.55
CA MET A 89 -3.30 0.34 -2.44
C MET A 89 -4.60 -0.08 -1.74
N TRP A 90 -4.53 -0.64 -0.52
CA TRP A 90 -5.72 -1.01 0.24
C TRP A 90 -6.59 0.20 0.61
N ILE A 91 -5.98 1.35 0.90
CA ILE A 91 -6.73 2.59 1.14
C ILE A 91 -7.52 2.98 -0.11
N ALA A 92 -6.89 2.97 -1.28
CA ALA A 92 -7.58 3.28 -2.54
C ALA A 92 -8.74 2.29 -2.80
N LEU A 93 -8.54 1.01 -2.51
CA LEU A 93 -9.55 -0.04 -2.68
C LEU A 93 -10.76 0.06 -1.74
N LEU A 94 -10.70 0.86 -0.66
CA LEU A 94 -11.88 1.14 0.16
C LEU A 94 -13.03 1.79 -0.65
N ALA A 95 -12.71 2.43 -1.78
CA ALA A 95 -13.69 2.99 -2.70
C ALA A 95 -14.34 1.95 -3.64
N ALA A 96 -13.69 0.80 -3.83
CA ALA A 96 -14.11 -0.23 -4.77
C ALA A 96 -15.22 -1.10 -4.16
N PRO A 97 -16.37 -1.30 -4.86
CA PRO A 97 -17.36 -2.24 -4.40
C PRO A 97 -16.84 -3.70 -4.55
N ALA A 98 -17.24 -4.57 -3.62
CA ALA A 98 -16.76 -5.96 -3.55
C ALA A 98 -17.02 -6.73 -4.87
N GLY A 99 -16.02 -7.45 -5.37
CA GLY A 99 -16.13 -8.24 -6.60
C GLY A 99 -16.11 -7.44 -7.91
N HIS A 100 -15.97 -6.10 -7.88
CA HIS A 100 -15.94 -5.29 -9.10
C HIS A 100 -14.51 -5.09 -9.63
N VAL A 101 -14.14 -5.90 -10.63
CA VAL A 101 -12.80 -5.89 -11.23
C VAL A 101 -12.39 -4.53 -11.80
N TRP A 102 -13.31 -3.79 -12.44
CA TRP A 102 -12.99 -2.49 -13.04
C TRP A 102 -12.68 -1.42 -12.00
N TYR A 103 -13.34 -1.45 -10.84
CA TYR A 103 -13.03 -0.57 -9.73
C TYR A 103 -11.68 -0.94 -9.09
N ALA A 104 -11.37 -2.23 -8.97
CA ALA A 104 -10.05 -2.66 -8.48
C ALA A 104 -8.91 -2.26 -9.43
N LEU A 105 -9.10 -2.41 -10.74
CA LEU A 105 -8.15 -1.95 -11.75
C LEU A 105 -8.02 -0.43 -11.76
N GLY A 106 -9.15 0.29 -11.66
CA GLY A 106 -9.17 1.75 -11.54
C GLY A 106 -8.39 2.20 -10.30
N ALA A 107 -8.60 1.55 -9.16
CA ALA A 107 -7.86 1.82 -7.94
C ALA A 107 -6.36 1.61 -8.12
N PHE A 108 -5.98 0.49 -8.75
CA PHE A 108 -4.58 0.19 -9.03
C PHE A 108 -3.92 1.28 -9.87
N VAL A 109 -4.55 1.65 -10.98
CA VAL A 109 -4.02 2.68 -11.88
C VAL A 109 -3.93 4.03 -11.17
N VAL A 110 -5.00 4.48 -10.53
CA VAL A 110 -5.04 5.81 -9.90
C VAL A 110 -4.05 5.90 -8.74
N PHE A 111 -3.99 4.87 -7.88
CA PHE A 111 -3.01 4.81 -6.81
C PHE A 111 -1.58 4.88 -7.36
N ARG A 112 -1.23 4.05 -8.34
CA ARG A 112 0.11 4.04 -8.94
C ARG A 112 0.46 5.37 -9.60
N LEU A 113 -0.50 6.07 -10.20
CA LEU A 113 -0.26 7.42 -10.72
C LEU A 113 0.11 8.39 -9.58
N PHE A 114 -0.62 8.37 -8.46
CA PHE A 114 -0.30 9.24 -7.33
C PHE A 114 1.00 8.89 -6.62
N ASP A 115 1.28 7.61 -6.43
CA ASP A 115 2.53 7.14 -5.84
C ASP A 115 3.74 7.49 -6.73
N ILE A 116 3.67 7.29 -8.04
CA ILE A 116 4.81 7.58 -8.94
C ILE A 116 5.05 9.08 -9.09
N PHE A 117 3.98 9.88 -9.27
CA PHE A 117 4.13 11.32 -9.54
C PHE A 117 4.21 12.18 -8.28
N LYS A 118 3.78 11.65 -7.13
CA LYS A 118 3.77 12.30 -5.82
C LYS A 118 3.26 13.77 -5.83
N PRO A 119 2.10 14.06 -6.46
CA PRO A 119 1.59 15.43 -6.53
C PRO A 119 1.05 15.94 -5.20
N LEU A 120 0.68 17.23 -5.17
CA LEU A 120 -0.12 17.86 -4.10
C LEU A 120 0.40 17.71 -2.66
N GLY A 121 1.70 17.48 -2.49
CA GLY A 121 2.32 17.39 -1.16
C GLY A 121 2.73 15.98 -0.75
N ILE A 122 2.43 14.94 -1.53
CA ILE A 122 2.93 13.57 -1.29
C ILE A 122 4.46 13.58 -1.17
N LYS A 123 5.17 14.25 -2.09
CA LYS A 123 6.63 14.39 -2.03
C LYS A 123 7.16 15.08 -0.76
N ARG A 124 6.32 15.82 -0.03
CA ARG A 124 6.73 16.45 1.24
C ARG A 124 6.72 15.44 2.39
N MET A 125 5.96 14.35 2.29
CA MET A 125 5.87 13.29 3.31
C MET A 125 7.18 12.51 3.41
N GLU A 126 7.93 12.37 2.30
CA GLU A 126 9.29 11.80 2.27
C GLU A 126 10.29 12.55 3.18
N LYS A 127 9.97 13.78 3.61
CA LYS A 127 10.82 14.56 4.53
C LYS A 127 10.64 14.17 6.00
N LEU A 128 9.62 13.38 6.32
CA LEU A 128 9.46 12.81 7.65
C LEU A 128 10.55 11.74 7.85
N SER A 129 11.05 11.62 9.08
CA SER A 129 12.16 10.72 9.39
C SER A 129 11.73 9.27 9.55
N GLY A 130 12.58 8.34 9.11
CA GLY A 130 12.43 6.91 9.32
C GLY A 130 11.24 6.29 8.59
N GLY A 131 10.77 5.17 9.10
CA GLY A 131 9.67 4.39 8.55
C GLY A 131 8.33 5.14 8.49
N VAL A 132 8.17 6.22 9.25
CA VAL A 132 7.00 7.10 9.11
C VAL A 132 7.02 7.81 7.76
N GLY A 133 8.17 8.30 7.31
CA GLY A 133 8.30 8.95 6.00
C GLY A 133 7.99 7.99 4.85
N VAL A 134 8.58 6.79 4.92
CA VAL A 134 8.39 5.69 3.94
C VAL A 134 6.93 5.27 3.80
N MET A 135 6.17 5.26 4.90
CA MET A 135 4.77 4.81 4.83
C MET A 135 3.81 5.93 4.42
N MET A 136 4.17 7.20 4.66
CA MET A 136 3.20 8.29 4.66
C MET A 136 2.92 8.93 3.30
N ASP A 137 3.89 8.92 2.39
CA ASP A 137 3.69 9.29 1.00
C ASP A 137 2.73 8.33 0.29
N ASP A 138 2.93 7.01 0.42
CA ASP A 138 2.04 5.99 -0.14
C ASP A 138 0.64 6.01 0.50
N ILE A 139 0.55 6.20 1.81
CA ILE A 139 -0.75 6.38 2.48
C ILE A 139 -1.48 7.61 1.92
N LEU A 140 -0.78 8.72 1.73
CA LEU A 140 -1.39 9.93 1.17
C LEU A 140 -1.79 9.74 -0.31
N ALA A 141 -0.98 9.02 -1.10
CA ALA A 141 -1.33 8.61 -2.45
C ALA A 141 -2.59 7.73 -2.47
N GLY A 142 -2.69 6.77 -1.54
CA GLY A 142 -3.86 5.94 -1.33
C GLY A 142 -5.12 6.75 -0.98
N VAL A 143 -5.00 7.74 -0.08
CA VAL A 143 -6.09 8.65 0.27
C VAL A 143 -6.56 9.46 -0.93
N TYR A 144 -5.65 9.99 -1.74
CA TYR A 144 -6.03 10.70 -2.97
C TYR A 144 -6.71 9.77 -3.97
N GLY A 145 -6.21 8.54 -4.12
CA GLY A 145 -6.85 7.52 -4.92
C GLY A 145 -8.28 7.22 -4.47
N PHE A 146 -8.47 7.00 -3.17
CA PHE A 146 -9.79 6.79 -2.56
C PHE A 146 -10.76 7.93 -2.89
N ILE A 147 -10.34 9.19 -2.68
CA ILE A 147 -11.18 10.37 -2.93
C ILE A 147 -11.60 10.43 -4.40
N VAL A 148 -10.65 10.25 -5.33
CA VAL A 148 -10.92 10.30 -6.77
C VAL A 148 -11.89 9.19 -7.19
N LEU A 149 -11.72 7.97 -6.68
CA LEU A 149 -12.57 6.84 -7.03
C LEU A 149 -13.97 6.97 -6.47
N ILE A 150 -14.11 7.47 -5.23
CA ILE A 150 -15.42 7.81 -4.67
C ILE A 150 -16.09 8.90 -5.51
N ALA A 151 -15.38 9.98 -5.85
CA ALA A 151 -15.93 11.04 -6.69
C ALA A 151 -16.39 10.50 -8.06
N ALA A 152 -15.58 9.65 -8.70
CA ALA A 152 -15.94 9.00 -9.96
C ALA A 152 -17.19 8.12 -9.82
N ARG A 153 -17.28 7.34 -8.74
CA ARG A 153 -18.44 6.49 -8.46
C ARG A 153 -19.73 7.30 -8.35
N TRP A 154 -19.68 8.44 -7.65
CA TRP A 154 -20.83 9.34 -7.50
C TRP A 154 -21.27 10.03 -8.80
N VAL A 155 -20.41 10.09 -9.81
CA VAL A 155 -20.73 10.69 -11.12
C VAL A 155 -21.30 9.65 -12.08
N ILE A 156 -20.94 8.38 -11.91
CA ILE A 156 -21.30 7.27 -12.80
C ILE A 156 -22.56 6.54 -12.31
N GLU A 157 -22.79 6.49 -11.00
CA GLU A 157 -24.00 5.94 -10.35
C GLU A 157 -25.09 7.01 -10.20
#